data_AF-A0A7W0IRB9-F1
#
_entry.id   AF-A0A7W0IRB9-F1
#
_cell.length_a   1.000
_cell.length_b   1.000
_cell.length_c   1.000
_cell.angle_alpha   90.00
_cell.angle_beta   90.00
_cell.angle_gamma   90.00
#
_symmetry.space_group_name_H-M   'P 1'
#
loop_
_entity.id
_entity.type
_entity.pdbx_description
1 polymer ?
#
loop_
_entity_poly.entity_id
_entity_poly.type
_entity_poly.pdbx_seq_one_letter_code
_entity_poly.pdbx_strand_id
1 'polypeptide(L)'
;MEIDRHLAREWARKIRHDLINAVIQALESMGGDSLLSGPDSGLRSVWEEICAQVQQEESFFWDTYLDVIADMVEDGVRKLSEAEQLALWCSTDAGMDWLCENQEGVGSDLKPSIYVGDIVEEVKDELLSRAADFENPRVYRYLHKLDNDEAYDEEEEDGNEDGLKKQLIDLMPLNTIVTDLWDWDIRFEDDSFADLEEAAFCADDEIKIYADSLAEDFERYIDEWGIDYNEKGWETPEAFSVWVNGECVTFMMTWRANVRKEFGR
;
A
#
# COMPACT_ATOMS: atom_id res chain seq x y z
N MET A 1 10.33 6.51 -36.10
CA MET A 1 10.94 5.19 -35.81
C MET A 1 11.43 5.05 -34.38
N GLU A 2 12.29 5.94 -33.85
CA GLU A 2 12.75 5.83 -32.45
C GLU A 2 11.65 6.24 -31.43
N ILE A 3 10.89 7.29 -31.75
CA ILE A 3 9.74 7.75 -30.95
C ILE A 3 8.61 6.71 -30.93
N ASP A 4 8.29 6.08 -32.06
CA ASP A 4 7.22 5.07 -32.16
C ASP A 4 7.55 3.82 -31.34
N ARG A 5 8.84 3.40 -31.33
CA ARG A 5 9.33 2.29 -30.49
C ARG A 5 9.29 2.65 -29.01
N HIS A 6 9.65 3.87 -28.64
CA HIS A 6 9.56 4.34 -27.27
C HIS A 6 8.10 4.36 -26.80
N LEU A 7 7.19 4.94 -27.57
CA LEU A 7 5.75 4.97 -27.25
C LEU A 7 5.15 3.57 -27.10
N ALA A 8 5.50 2.63 -27.99
CA ALA A 8 5.03 1.25 -27.89
C ALA A 8 5.53 0.55 -26.61
N ARG A 9 6.77 0.80 -26.20
CA ARG A 9 7.34 0.26 -24.94
C ARG A 9 6.68 0.86 -23.71
N GLU A 10 6.49 2.18 -23.68
CA GLU A 10 5.79 2.85 -22.58
C GLU A 10 4.35 2.36 -22.45
N TRP A 11 3.67 2.17 -23.59
CA TRP A 11 2.32 1.64 -23.62
C TRP A 11 2.26 0.19 -23.14
N ALA A 12 3.15 -0.68 -23.63
CA ALA A 12 3.26 -2.06 -23.15
C ALA A 12 3.55 -2.12 -21.64
N ARG A 13 4.44 -1.27 -21.13
CA ARG A 13 4.72 -1.18 -19.68
C ARG A 13 3.49 -0.78 -18.88
N LYS A 14 2.72 0.19 -19.37
CA LYS A 14 1.47 0.61 -18.70
C LYS A 14 0.45 -0.53 -18.69
N ILE A 15 0.20 -1.18 -19.83
CA ILE A 15 -0.73 -2.32 -19.91
C ILE A 15 -0.28 -3.43 -18.94
N ARG A 16 1.01 -3.75 -18.94
CA ARG A 16 1.60 -4.76 -18.05
C ARG A 16 1.39 -4.41 -16.59
N HIS A 17 1.66 -3.15 -16.21
CA HIS A 17 1.46 -2.67 -14.86
C HIS A 17 0.00 -2.77 -14.42
N ASP A 18 -0.94 -2.32 -15.25
CA ASP A 18 -2.38 -2.39 -14.98
C ASP A 18 -2.86 -3.84 -14.84
N LEU A 19 -2.35 -4.75 -15.69
CA LEU A 19 -2.63 -6.18 -15.63
C LEU A 19 -2.13 -6.81 -14.33
N ILE A 20 -0.88 -6.55 -13.95
CA ILE A 20 -0.29 -7.09 -12.71
C ILE A 20 -1.08 -6.60 -11.50
N ASN A 21 -1.41 -5.31 -11.43
CA ASN A 21 -2.19 -4.77 -10.31
C ASN A 21 -3.57 -5.43 -10.21
N ALA A 22 -4.23 -5.69 -11.35
CA ALA A 22 -5.51 -6.39 -11.36
C ALA A 22 -5.41 -7.84 -10.86
N VAL A 23 -4.31 -8.55 -11.20
CA VAL A 23 -4.06 -9.91 -10.70
C VAL A 23 -3.75 -9.89 -9.20
N ILE A 24 -2.91 -8.97 -8.73
CA ILE A 24 -2.60 -8.80 -7.30
C ILE A 24 -3.88 -8.55 -6.51
N GLN A 25 -4.73 -7.60 -6.95
CA GLN A 25 -6.02 -7.32 -6.29
C GLN A 25 -6.94 -8.54 -6.24
N ALA A 26 -6.94 -9.37 -7.28
CA ALA A 26 -7.70 -10.61 -7.30
C ALA A 26 -7.16 -11.61 -6.26
N LEU A 27 -5.84 -11.76 -6.15
CA LEU A 27 -5.18 -12.63 -5.17
C LEU A 27 -5.34 -12.13 -3.73
N GLU A 28 -5.32 -10.81 -3.51
CA GLU A 28 -5.59 -10.18 -2.21
C GLU A 28 -7.05 -10.42 -1.76
N SER A 29 -7.98 -10.51 -2.72
CA SER A 29 -9.39 -10.80 -2.45
C SER A 29 -9.66 -12.29 -2.15
N MET A 30 -8.69 -13.17 -2.39
CA MET A 30 -8.81 -14.60 -2.11
C MET A 30 -8.32 -14.89 -0.69
N GLY A 31 -9.25 -15.06 0.25
CA GLY A 31 -8.97 -15.46 1.63
C GLY A 31 -9.75 -16.69 2.07
N GLY A 32 -9.73 -16.98 3.38
CA GLY A 32 -10.51 -18.04 4.01
C GLY A 32 -10.16 -19.44 3.49
N ASP A 33 -11.15 -20.17 2.98
CA ASP A 33 -11.00 -21.55 2.47
C ASP A 33 -10.04 -21.69 1.28
N SER A 34 -9.59 -20.57 0.69
CA SER A 34 -8.62 -20.55 -0.41
C SER A 34 -7.17 -20.63 0.07
N LEU A 35 -6.91 -20.42 1.36
CA LEU A 35 -5.57 -20.41 1.96
C LEU A 35 -5.05 -21.83 2.20
N LEU A 36 -3.78 -22.08 1.90
CA LEU A 36 -3.15 -23.40 2.06
C LEU A 36 -2.13 -23.47 3.20
N SER A 37 -1.72 -22.33 3.77
CA SER A 37 -0.77 -22.23 4.89
C SER A 37 -1.37 -22.63 6.24
N GLY A 38 -2.69 -22.86 6.27
CA GLY A 38 -3.44 -23.22 7.46
C GLY A 38 -3.92 -22.00 8.28
N PRO A 39 -4.92 -22.21 9.16
CA PRO A 39 -5.58 -21.13 9.89
C PRO A 39 -4.66 -20.42 10.89
N ASP A 40 -3.61 -21.11 11.37
CA ASP A 40 -2.68 -20.59 12.38
C ASP A 40 -1.55 -19.74 11.78
N SER A 41 -1.53 -19.55 10.45
CA SER A 41 -0.45 -18.81 9.76
C SER A 41 -0.52 -17.29 9.99
N GLY A 42 -1.68 -16.74 10.34
CA GLY A 42 -1.88 -15.28 10.43
C GLY A 42 -1.92 -14.55 9.08
N LEU A 43 -1.73 -15.26 7.97
CA LEU A 43 -1.90 -14.73 6.61
C LEU A 43 -3.39 -14.73 6.25
N ARG A 44 -3.84 -13.67 5.58
CA ARG A 44 -5.26 -13.39 5.30
C ARG A 44 -5.63 -13.56 3.83
N SER A 45 -4.65 -13.54 2.92
CA SER A 45 -4.89 -13.68 1.48
C SER A 45 -3.87 -14.58 0.79
N VAL A 46 -4.26 -15.13 -0.36
CA VAL A 46 -3.38 -15.89 -1.25
C VAL A 46 -2.20 -15.05 -1.70
N TRP A 47 -2.37 -13.73 -1.89
CA TRP A 47 -1.26 -12.83 -2.18
C TRP A 47 -0.21 -12.82 -1.06
N GLU A 48 -0.63 -12.71 0.20
CA GLU A 48 0.28 -12.76 1.34
C GLU A 48 1.02 -14.13 1.45
N GLU A 49 0.35 -15.24 1.13
CA GLU A 49 0.98 -16.57 1.05
C GLU A 49 2.03 -16.67 -0.06
N ILE A 50 1.76 -16.07 -1.22
CA ILE A 50 2.70 -15.99 -2.34
C ILE A 50 3.91 -15.15 -1.92
N CYS A 51 3.71 -13.96 -1.35
CA CYS A 51 4.79 -13.11 -0.87
C CYS A 51 5.68 -13.83 0.15
N ALA A 52 5.06 -14.49 1.14
CA ALA A 52 5.78 -15.26 2.14
C ALA A 52 6.62 -16.40 1.52
N GLN A 53 6.07 -17.13 0.54
CA GLN A 53 6.79 -18.23 -0.11
C GLN A 53 7.93 -17.74 -1.01
N VAL A 54 7.73 -16.65 -1.74
CA VAL A 54 8.78 -16.04 -2.59
C VAL A 54 9.93 -15.50 -1.74
N GLN A 55 9.64 -14.90 -0.58
CA GLN A 55 10.66 -14.29 0.30
C GLN A 55 11.43 -15.30 1.15
N GLN A 56 10.99 -16.56 1.23
CA GLN A 56 11.64 -17.60 2.02
C GLN A 56 11.85 -18.89 1.22
N GLU A 57 11.04 -19.92 1.51
CA GLU A 57 11.12 -21.22 0.85
C GLU A 57 9.73 -21.60 0.34
N GLU A 58 9.71 -22.02 -0.92
CA GLU A 58 8.53 -22.51 -1.62
C GLU A 58 7.90 -23.70 -0.88
N SER A 59 6.59 -23.68 -0.69
CA SER A 59 5.88 -24.78 -0.04
C SER A 59 5.67 -25.96 -1.01
N PHE A 60 5.20 -27.09 -0.49
CA PHE A 60 4.76 -28.21 -1.35
C PHE A 60 3.64 -27.81 -2.34
N PHE A 61 2.87 -26.76 -2.04
CA PHE A 61 1.79 -26.27 -2.90
C PHE A 61 2.25 -25.17 -3.86
N TRP A 62 3.54 -24.87 -3.96
CA TRP A 62 4.05 -23.77 -4.79
C TRP A 62 3.56 -23.80 -6.24
N ASP A 63 3.61 -24.98 -6.87
CA ASP A 63 3.10 -25.17 -8.23
C ASP A 63 1.62 -24.77 -8.37
N THR A 64 0.81 -24.97 -7.33
CA THR A 64 -0.61 -24.55 -7.34
C THR A 64 -0.75 -23.02 -7.38
N TYR A 65 0.10 -22.29 -6.66
CA TYR A 65 0.10 -20.82 -6.73
C TYR A 65 0.55 -20.35 -8.10
N LEU A 66 1.59 -20.97 -8.68
CA LEU A 66 2.06 -20.64 -10.03
C LEU A 66 0.98 -20.88 -11.08
N ASP A 67 0.26 -22.00 -11.00
CA ASP A 67 -0.86 -22.31 -11.90
C ASP A 67 -1.98 -21.26 -11.77
N VAL A 68 -2.35 -20.87 -10.55
CA VAL A 68 -3.36 -19.83 -10.31
C VAL A 68 -2.93 -18.48 -10.88
N ILE A 69 -1.67 -18.08 -10.66
CA ILE A 69 -1.13 -16.83 -11.23
C ILE A 69 -1.17 -16.91 -12.77
N ALA A 70 -0.69 -18.01 -13.35
CA ALA A 70 -0.65 -18.18 -14.80
C ALA A 70 -2.05 -18.12 -15.43
N ASP A 71 -3.04 -18.81 -14.83
CA ASP A 71 -4.43 -18.80 -15.28
C ASP A 71 -5.03 -17.38 -15.20
N MET A 72 -4.81 -16.66 -14.09
CA MET A 72 -5.31 -15.29 -13.91
C MET A 72 -4.69 -14.31 -14.91
N VAL A 73 -3.37 -14.40 -15.11
CA VAL A 73 -2.66 -13.58 -16.08
C VAL A 73 -3.14 -13.90 -17.49
N GLU A 74 -3.26 -15.18 -17.85
CA GLU A 74 -3.73 -15.60 -19.17
C GLU A 74 -5.13 -15.06 -19.46
N ASP A 75 -6.05 -15.20 -18.51
CA ASP A 75 -7.41 -14.66 -18.62
C ASP A 75 -7.44 -13.13 -18.70
N GLY A 76 -6.52 -12.44 -18.02
CA GLY A 76 -6.32 -11.00 -18.14
C GLY A 76 -5.84 -10.60 -19.54
N VAL A 77 -4.82 -11.28 -20.07
CA VAL A 77 -4.28 -11.04 -21.42
C VAL A 77 -5.33 -11.29 -22.50
N ARG A 78 -6.13 -12.36 -22.37
CA ARG A 78 -7.21 -12.68 -23.34
C ARG A 78 -8.30 -11.61 -23.42
N LYS A 79 -8.48 -10.79 -22.37
CA LYS A 79 -9.45 -9.68 -22.35
C LYS A 79 -8.90 -8.41 -23.03
N LEU A 80 -7.59 -8.31 -23.23
CA LEU A 80 -6.96 -7.20 -23.93
C LEU A 80 -7.27 -7.25 -25.43
N SER A 81 -7.28 -6.08 -26.07
CA SER A 81 -7.40 -5.98 -27.52
C SER A 81 -6.19 -6.61 -28.23
N GLU A 82 -6.36 -7.01 -29.50
CA GLU A 82 -5.23 -7.54 -30.30
C GLU A 82 -4.02 -6.59 -30.33
N ALA A 83 -4.26 -5.27 -30.32
CA ALA A 83 -3.20 -4.28 -30.34
C ALA A 83 -2.41 -4.24 -29.01
N GLU A 84 -3.11 -4.40 -27.88
CA GLU A 84 -2.50 -4.46 -26.55
C GLU A 84 -1.75 -5.78 -26.35
N GLN A 85 -2.33 -6.91 -26.78
CA GLN A 85 -1.64 -8.20 -26.77
C GLN A 85 -0.38 -8.16 -27.63
N LEU A 86 -0.44 -7.52 -28.81
CA LEU A 86 0.72 -7.35 -29.68
C LEU A 86 1.78 -6.46 -29.02
N ALA A 87 1.38 -5.36 -28.39
CA ALA A 87 2.28 -4.46 -27.68
C ALA A 87 3.00 -5.18 -26.53
N LEU A 88 2.27 -5.97 -25.73
CA LEU A 88 2.85 -6.80 -24.67
C LEU A 88 3.79 -7.86 -25.24
N TRP A 89 3.36 -8.61 -26.25
CA TRP A 89 4.19 -9.64 -26.87
C TRP A 89 5.48 -9.06 -27.46
N CYS A 90 5.42 -7.90 -28.12
CA CYS A 90 6.62 -7.21 -28.64
C CYS A 90 7.58 -6.74 -27.53
N SER A 91 7.16 -6.75 -26.27
CA SER A 91 8.00 -6.44 -25.12
C SER A 91 8.58 -7.69 -24.43
N THR A 92 8.25 -8.90 -24.89
CA THR A 92 8.86 -10.15 -24.42
C THR A 92 10.13 -10.46 -25.22
N ASP A 93 10.97 -11.35 -24.71
CA ASP A 93 12.16 -11.83 -25.44
C ASP A 93 11.78 -12.45 -26.79
N ALA A 94 10.74 -13.29 -26.83
CA ALA A 94 10.25 -13.92 -28.07
C ALA A 94 9.80 -12.88 -29.11
N GLY A 95 9.09 -11.82 -28.68
CA GLY A 95 8.69 -10.74 -29.58
C GLY A 95 9.86 -9.88 -30.04
N MET A 96 10.82 -9.63 -29.16
CA MET A 96 12.03 -8.88 -29.48
C MET A 96 12.95 -9.63 -30.46
N ASP A 97 13.10 -10.95 -30.28
CA ASP A 97 13.82 -11.83 -31.20
C ASP A 97 13.17 -11.80 -32.57
N TRP A 98 11.85 -11.99 -32.63
CA TRP A 98 11.10 -11.91 -33.89
C TRP A 98 11.25 -10.54 -34.57
N LEU A 99 11.18 -9.44 -33.81
CA LEU A 99 11.37 -8.08 -34.35
C LEU A 99 12.79 -7.85 -34.87
N CYS A 100 13.81 -8.47 -34.29
CA CYS A 100 15.19 -8.38 -34.75
C CYS A 100 15.38 -9.17 -36.05
N GLU A 101 14.85 -10.39 -36.13
CA GLU A 101 14.96 -11.25 -37.32
C GLU A 101 14.22 -10.69 -38.54
N ASN A 102 13.09 -10.01 -38.31
CA ASN A 102 12.22 -9.51 -39.37
C ASN A 102 12.43 -8.01 -39.70
N GLN A 103 13.43 -7.36 -39.11
CA GLN A 103 13.71 -5.92 -39.28
C GLN A 103 14.28 -5.56 -40.67
N GLU A 104 14.90 -6.50 -41.38
CA GLU A 104 15.54 -6.27 -42.68
C GLU A 104 14.64 -6.60 -43.90
N GLY A 105 13.45 -7.17 -43.66
CA GLY A 105 12.48 -7.53 -44.69
C GLY A 105 11.57 -6.36 -45.08
N VAL A 106 12.11 -5.38 -45.83
CA VAL A 106 11.32 -4.29 -46.44
C VAL A 106 10.30 -4.90 -47.43
N GLY A 107 9.11 -5.27 -46.94
CA GLY A 107 7.96 -5.63 -47.78
C GLY A 107 7.13 -6.85 -47.38
N SER A 108 7.32 -7.49 -46.22
CA SER A 108 6.41 -8.57 -45.82
C SER A 108 5.27 -8.05 -44.93
N ASP A 109 4.02 -8.20 -45.39
CA ASP A 109 2.79 -8.11 -44.58
C ASP A 109 2.69 -9.24 -43.52
N LEU A 110 3.83 -9.75 -43.03
CA LEU A 110 3.92 -10.81 -42.05
C LEU A 110 3.48 -10.26 -40.69
N LYS A 111 2.23 -10.54 -40.31
CA LYS A 111 1.74 -10.33 -38.95
C LYS A 111 2.36 -11.41 -38.04
N PRO A 112 3.00 -11.05 -36.91
CA PRO A 112 3.50 -12.04 -35.97
C PRO A 112 2.35 -12.86 -35.40
N SER A 113 2.59 -14.17 -35.20
CA SER A 113 1.69 -15.03 -34.46
C SER A 113 1.96 -14.85 -32.97
N ILE A 114 1.06 -14.16 -32.27
CA ILE A 114 1.19 -13.92 -30.83
C ILE A 114 0.92 -15.24 -30.10
N TYR A 115 1.89 -15.71 -29.32
CA TYR A 115 1.68 -16.78 -28.36
C TYR A 115 1.48 -16.17 -26.98
N VAL A 116 0.28 -16.35 -26.40
CA VAL A 116 -0.08 -15.76 -25.11
C VAL A 116 0.81 -16.27 -23.98
N GLY A 117 1.30 -17.51 -24.06
CA GLY A 117 2.23 -18.08 -23.08
C GLY A 117 3.49 -17.26 -22.89
N ASP A 118 4.05 -16.66 -23.96
CA ASP A 118 5.23 -15.79 -23.85
C ASP A 118 4.94 -14.56 -22.99
N ILE A 119 3.73 -14.00 -23.10
CA ILE A 119 3.30 -12.84 -22.29
C ILE A 119 3.07 -13.29 -20.85
N VAL A 120 2.44 -14.45 -20.65
CA VAL A 120 2.11 -14.98 -19.31
C VAL A 120 3.36 -15.19 -18.48
N GLU A 121 4.39 -15.85 -19.04
CA GLU A 121 5.65 -16.09 -18.34
C GLU A 121 6.32 -14.77 -17.91
N GLU A 122 6.42 -13.82 -18.82
CA GLU A 122 7.00 -12.49 -18.57
C GLU A 122 6.25 -11.65 -17.52
N VAL A 123 4.92 -11.69 -17.55
CA VAL A 123 4.08 -10.99 -16.57
C VAL A 123 4.16 -11.68 -15.20
N LYS A 124 4.18 -13.02 -15.18
CA LYS A 124 4.33 -13.82 -13.98
C LYS A 124 5.66 -13.54 -13.29
N ASP A 125 6.76 -13.49 -14.03
CA ASP A 125 8.09 -13.19 -13.46
C ASP A 125 8.15 -11.78 -12.82
N GLU A 126 7.55 -10.78 -13.47
CA GLU A 126 7.45 -9.44 -12.87
C GLU A 126 6.54 -9.44 -11.63
N LEU A 127 5.42 -10.16 -11.66
CA LEU A 127 4.52 -10.28 -10.51
C LEU A 127 5.23 -10.94 -9.32
N LEU A 128 5.98 -12.01 -9.53
CA LEU A 128 6.78 -12.67 -8.50
C LEU A 128 7.90 -11.76 -7.98
N SER A 129 8.48 -10.93 -8.85
CA SER A 129 9.45 -9.91 -8.41
C SER A 129 8.80 -8.90 -7.46
N ARG A 130 7.56 -8.47 -7.73
CA ARG A 130 6.81 -7.61 -6.79
C ARG A 130 6.47 -8.31 -5.48
N ALA A 131 6.21 -9.61 -5.51
CA ALA A 131 5.99 -10.39 -4.29
C ALA A 131 7.27 -10.48 -3.43
N ALA A 132 8.44 -10.56 -4.07
CA ALA A 132 9.73 -10.56 -3.38
C ALA A 132 10.00 -9.23 -2.64
N ASP A 133 9.59 -8.10 -3.23
CA ASP A 133 9.77 -6.76 -2.67
C ASP A 133 8.58 -6.28 -1.81
N PHE A 134 7.58 -7.13 -1.56
CA PHE A 134 6.37 -6.74 -0.86
C PHE A 134 6.58 -6.65 0.66
N GLU A 135 6.41 -5.46 1.22
CA GLU A 135 6.49 -5.22 2.66
C GLU A 135 5.11 -5.25 3.31
N ASN A 136 4.88 -6.21 4.21
CA ASN A 136 3.64 -6.33 4.97
C ASN A 136 3.94 -6.90 6.37
N PRO A 137 3.45 -6.28 7.46
CA PRO A 137 3.69 -6.74 8.83
C PRO A 137 3.28 -8.19 9.09
N ARG A 138 2.21 -8.70 8.46
CA ARG A 138 1.76 -10.10 8.60
C ARG A 138 2.72 -11.07 7.94
N VAL A 139 3.16 -10.73 6.73
CA VAL A 139 4.20 -11.50 6.02
C VAL A 139 5.49 -11.51 6.84
N TYR A 140 5.90 -10.36 7.38
CA TYR A 140 7.06 -10.25 8.26
C TYR A 140 6.92 -11.13 9.53
N ARG A 141 5.78 -11.05 10.24
CA ARG A 141 5.50 -11.87 11.44
C ARG A 141 5.58 -13.36 11.10
N TYR A 142 4.97 -13.77 9.99
CA TYR A 142 5.00 -15.16 9.50
C TYR A 142 6.43 -15.63 9.21
N LEU A 143 7.21 -14.85 8.46
CA LEU A 143 8.58 -15.19 8.06
C LEU A 143 9.53 -15.32 9.27
N HIS A 144 9.36 -14.47 10.27
CA HIS A 144 10.21 -14.44 11.47
C HIS A 144 9.72 -15.37 12.58
N LYS A 145 8.62 -16.12 12.38
CA LYS A 145 8.02 -17.02 13.38
C LYS A 145 7.90 -16.35 14.73
N LEU A 146 7.46 -15.10 14.73
CA LEU A 146 7.14 -14.40 15.96
C LEU A 146 5.90 -15.11 16.53
N ASP A 147 6.12 -15.90 17.59
CA ASP A 147 5.06 -16.70 18.22
C ASP A 147 3.90 -15.76 18.56
N ASN A 148 2.68 -16.13 18.14
CA ASN A 148 1.42 -15.49 18.53
C ASN A 148 1.17 -15.50 20.06
N ASP A 149 2.09 -16.05 20.85
CA ASP A 149 2.04 -16.14 22.32
C ASP A 149 2.45 -14.83 23.01
N GLU A 150 3.14 -13.91 22.31
CA GLU A 150 3.15 -12.48 22.69
C GLU A 150 2.00 -11.78 21.96
N ALA A 151 0.79 -12.28 22.21
CA ALA A 151 -0.45 -11.58 21.93
C ALA A 151 -0.43 -10.24 22.69
N TYR A 152 0.05 -9.20 22.03
CA TYR A 152 -0.74 -7.99 22.02
C TYR A 152 -2.08 -8.42 21.41
N ASP A 153 -3.13 -8.38 22.23
CA ASP A 153 -4.52 -8.54 21.79
C ASP A 153 -4.80 -7.48 20.71
N GLU A 154 -4.41 -7.73 19.46
CA GLU A 154 -5.13 -7.20 18.30
C GLU A 154 -6.42 -8.03 18.27
N GLU A 155 -7.40 -7.59 19.08
CA GLU A 155 -8.77 -8.06 19.04
C GLU A 155 -9.24 -8.09 17.58
N GLU A 156 -10.07 -9.05 17.24
CA GLU A 156 -10.61 -9.23 15.88
C GLU A 156 -11.24 -7.93 15.33
N GLU A 157 -10.46 -7.12 14.61
CA GLU A 157 -11.02 -6.03 13.84
C GLU A 157 -11.42 -6.51 12.46
N ASP A 158 -12.73 -6.83 12.42
CA ASP A 158 -13.63 -6.66 11.29
C ASP A 158 -13.10 -5.59 10.33
N GLY A 159 -13.16 -5.85 9.01
CA GLY A 159 -12.59 -5.05 7.92
C GLY A 159 -13.22 -3.66 7.72
N ASN A 160 -13.41 -2.94 8.81
CA ASN A 160 -13.99 -1.63 8.95
C ASN A 160 -13.08 -0.67 9.75
N GLU A 161 -12.08 -1.17 10.51
CA GLU A 161 -11.15 -0.32 11.27
C GLU A 161 -10.25 0.54 10.37
N ASP A 162 -9.63 -0.04 9.34
CA ASP A 162 -8.87 0.74 8.33
C ASP A 162 -9.77 1.80 7.64
N GLY A 163 -11.07 1.50 7.51
CA GLY A 163 -12.07 2.42 6.99
C GLY A 163 -12.42 3.54 7.96
N LEU A 164 -12.60 3.20 9.24
CA LEU A 164 -12.96 4.13 10.31
C LEU A 164 -11.77 5.04 10.64
N LYS A 165 -10.56 4.49 10.80
CA LYS A 165 -9.31 5.24 10.96
C LYS A 165 -9.15 6.27 9.84
N LYS A 166 -9.32 5.86 8.59
CA LYS A 166 -9.28 6.78 7.45
C LYS A 166 -10.35 7.87 7.53
N GLN A 167 -11.58 7.52 7.88
CA GLN A 167 -12.64 8.51 8.08
C GLN A 167 -12.33 9.49 9.22
N LEU A 168 -11.75 9.02 10.31
CA LEU A 168 -11.35 9.85 11.45
C LEU A 168 -10.22 10.82 11.06
N ILE A 169 -9.22 10.36 10.30
CA ILE A 169 -8.15 11.21 9.75
C ILE A 169 -8.72 12.27 8.80
N ASP A 170 -9.64 11.89 7.90
CA ASP A 170 -10.29 12.81 6.95
C ASP A 170 -11.10 13.92 7.64
N LEU A 171 -11.49 13.71 8.90
CA LEU A 171 -12.22 14.70 9.71
C LEU A 171 -11.31 15.65 10.50
N MET A 172 -9.99 15.42 10.50
CA MET A 172 -9.04 16.29 11.18
C MET A 172 -9.02 17.69 10.55
N PRO A 173 -8.96 18.77 11.36
CA PRO A 173 -8.90 20.13 10.84
C PRO A 173 -7.56 20.36 10.14
N LEU A 174 -7.63 20.68 8.84
CA LEU A 174 -6.47 21.03 8.02
C LEU A 174 -6.01 22.48 8.24
N ASN A 175 -4.77 22.78 7.85
CA ASN A 175 -4.12 24.09 8.02
C ASN A 175 -3.97 24.47 9.50
N THR A 176 -3.71 23.47 10.33
CA THR A 176 -3.30 23.64 11.72
C THR A 176 -1.83 23.29 11.85
N ILE A 177 -1.17 23.82 12.87
CA ILE A 177 0.26 23.51 13.12
C ILE A 177 0.49 22.01 13.26
N VAL A 178 -0.50 21.27 13.77
CA VAL A 178 -0.45 19.82 13.95
C VAL A 178 -0.48 19.11 12.59
N THR A 179 -1.41 19.46 11.71
CA THR A 179 -1.49 18.87 10.36
C THR A 179 -0.37 19.31 9.43
N ASP A 180 0.30 20.43 9.71
CA ASP A 180 1.46 20.87 8.94
C ASP A 180 2.62 19.85 9.05
N LEU A 181 2.65 19.01 10.12
CA LEU A 181 3.62 17.91 10.25
C LEU A 181 3.49 16.87 9.12
N TRP A 182 2.33 16.75 8.47
CA TRP A 182 2.17 15.85 7.33
C TRP A 182 3.00 16.27 6.12
N ASP A 183 3.30 17.56 5.96
CA ASP A 183 4.19 18.05 4.91
C ASP A 183 5.64 17.56 5.11
N TRP A 184 5.96 17.15 6.35
CA TRP A 184 7.25 16.59 6.76
C TRP A 184 7.22 15.05 6.86
N ASP A 185 6.16 14.41 6.35
CA ASP A 185 5.94 12.96 6.40
C ASP A 185 5.82 12.39 7.83
N ILE A 186 5.47 13.25 8.80
CA ILE A 186 5.28 12.85 10.20
C ILE A 186 3.78 12.59 10.41
N ARG A 187 3.40 11.31 10.50
CA ARG A 187 2.01 10.87 10.74
C ARG A 187 1.74 10.76 12.24
N PHE A 188 1.50 11.90 12.89
CA PHE A 188 1.26 11.95 14.34
C PHE A 188 0.07 11.10 14.78
N GLU A 189 -0.89 10.81 13.89
CA GLU A 189 -2.02 9.95 14.20
C GLU A 189 -1.63 8.48 14.49
N ASP A 190 -0.46 8.05 14.04
CA ASP A 190 0.06 6.70 14.26
C ASP A 190 0.94 6.62 15.53
N ASP A 191 1.54 7.74 15.93
CA ASP A 191 2.54 7.79 17.00
C ASP A 191 2.06 8.48 18.28
N SER A 192 1.16 9.46 18.17
CA SER A 192 0.75 10.32 19.29
C SER A 192 -0.56 9.93 19.96
N PHE A 193 -1.34 9.07 19.32
CA PHE A 193 -2.51 8.46 19.93
C PHE A 193 -2.24 6.97 20.11
N ALA A 194 -2.33 6.49 21.35
CA ALA A 194 -2.26 5.05 21.63
C ALA A 194 -3.42 4.31 20.93
N ASP A 195 -4.57 4.98 20.82
CA ASP A 195 -5.75 4.56 20.07
C ASP A 195 -6.43 5.82 19.50
N LEU A 196 -6.52 5.88 18.16
CA LEU A 196 -7.11 7.02 17.45
C LEU A 196 -8.63 7.12 17.69
N GLU A 197 -9.31 5.99 17.81
CA GLU A 197 -10.74 5.94 18.08
C GLU A 197 -11.02 6.39 19.52
N GLU A 198 -10.20 5.95 20.47
CA GLU A 198 -10.30 6.40 21.86
C GLU A 198 -10.13 7.93 21.94
N ALA A 199 -9.14 8.48 21.24
CA ALA A 199 -8.93 9.93 21.19
C ALA A 199 -10.11 10.68 20.53
N ALA A 200 -10.70 10.11 19.46
CA ALA A 200 -11.82 10.71 18.74
C ALA A 200 -13.14 10.67 19.55
N PHE A 201 -13.37 9.60 20.31
CA PHE A 201 -14.61 9.34 21.05
C PHE A 201 -14.49 9.52 22.57
N CYS A 202 -13.34 9.98 23.09
CA CYS A 202 -13.12 10.24 24.52
C CYS A 202 -14.16 11.17 25.14
N ALA A 203 -14.23 11.25 26.48
CA ALA A 203 -15.12 12.18 27.17
C ALA A 203 -14.65 13.65 27.05
N ASP A 204 -15.58 14.61 27.26
CA ASP A 204 -15.29 16.06 27.15
C ASP A 204 -14.19 16.52 28.11
N ASP A 205 -14.09 15.87 29.27
CA ASP A 205 -13.10 16.13 30.30
C ASP A 205 -11.76 15.42 30.07
N GLU A 206 -11.71 14.42 29.19
CA GLU A 206 -10.52 13.66 28.82
C GLU A 206 -9.77 14.26 27.64
N ILE A 207 -10.41 15.12 26.84
CA ILE A 207 -9.82 15.72 25.63
C ILE A 207 -8.50 16.44 25.89
N LYS A 208 -8.32 16.97 27.10
CA LYS A 208 -7.07 17.64 27.50
C LYS A 208 -5.92 16.67 27.65
N ILE A 209 -6.17 15.44 28.10
CA ILE A 209 -5.14 14.41 28.26
C ILE A 209 -4.53 14.10 26.88
N TYR A 210 -5.38 13.90 25.88
CA TYR A 210 -4.95 13.66 24.50
C TYR A 210 -4.27 14.88 23.87
N ALA A 211 -4.77 16.08 24.14
CA ALA A 211 -4.15 17.31 23.66
C ALA A 211 -2.78 17.57 24.30
N ASP A 212 -2.61 17.23 25.57
CA ASP A 212 -1.33 17.34 26.29
C ASP A 212 -0.31 16.34 25.72
N SER A 213 -0.72 15.09 25.50
CA SER A 213 0.12 14.05 24.85
C SER A 213 0.55 14.47 23.45
N LEU A 214 -0.38 14.97 22.64
CA LEU A 214 -0.11 15.46 21.29
C LEU A 214 0.88 16.64 21.31
N ALA A 215 0.77 17.53 22.30
CA ALA A 215 1.69 18.66 22.44
C ALA A 215 3.11 18.21 22.82
N GLU A 216 3.24 17.22 23.72
CA GLU A 216 4.55 16.65 24.10
C GLU A 216 5.25 16.00 22.89
N ASP A 217 4.51 15.22 22.10
CA ASP A 217 5.06 14.62 20.88
C ASP A 217 5.37 15.64 19.80
N PHE A 218 4.53 16.68 19.65
CA PHE A 218 4.79 17.76 18.72
C PHE A 218 6.11 18.47 19.02
N GLU A 219 6.37 18.79 20.29
CA GLU A 219 7.65 19.36 20.72
C GLU A 219 8.81 18.39 20.49
N ARG A 220 8.61 17.08 20.75
CA ARG A 220 9.59 16.05 20.45
C ARG A 220 9.95 16.01 18.96
N TYR A 221 8.96 16.06 18.07
CA TYR A 221 9.19 16.07 16.62
C TYR A 221 9.95 17.31 16.16
N ILE A 222 9.60 18.48 16.71
CA ILE A 222 10.32 19.73 16.44
C ILE A 222 11.79 19.61 16.79
N ASP A 223 12.10 19.08 17.97
CA ASP A 223 13.46 18.94 18.45
C ASP A 223 14.24 17.87 17.66
N GLU A 224 13.62 16.73 17.37
CA GLU A 224 14.24 15.61 16.66
C GLU A 224 14.56 15.95 15.20
N TRP A 225 13.62 16.61 14.52
CA TRP A 225 13.73 16.93 13.10
C TRP A 225 14.27 18.35 12.85
N GLY A 226 14.52 19.12 13.91
CA GLY A 226 15.07 20.48 13.84
C GLY A 226 14.14 21.46 13.12
N ILE A 227 12.83 21.33 13.30
CA ILE A 227 11.81 22.12 12.60
C ILE A 227 11.59 23.44 13.35
N ASP A 228 11.87 24.57 12.70
CA ASP A 228 11.70 25.90 13.33
C ASP A 228 10.26 26.42 13.20
N TYR A 229 9.41 26.07 14.17
CA TYR A 229 8.05 26.63 14.31
C TYR A 229 8.01 27.94 15.12
N ASN A 230 9.15 28.50 15.52
CA ASN A 230 9.21 29.73 16.30
C ASN A 230 9.06 30.99 15.43
N GLU A 231 8.14 30.98 14.47
CA GLU A 231 7.90 32.11 13.56
C GLU A 231 7.41 33.38 14.29
N LYS A 232 6.79 33.20 15.47
CA LYS A 232 6.28 34.29 16.31
C LYS A 232 7.32 34.90 17.24
N GLY A 233 8.55 34.36 17.28
CA GLY A 233 9.65 34.91 18.08
C GLY A 233 9.37 34.88 19.58
N TRP A 234 8.87 33.75 20.08
CA TRP A 234 8.58 33.55 21.50
C TRP A 234 9.83 33.79 22.34
N GLU A 235 9.70 34.62 23.39
CA GLU A 235 10.83 35.08 24.20
C GLU A 235 11.41 33.97 25.11
N THR A 236 10.66 32.89 25.33
CA THR A 236 11.02 31.78 26.23
C THR A 236 10.45 30.45 25.72
N PRO A 237 11.16 29.31 25.90
CA PRO A 237 10.65 27.97 25.56
C PRO A 237 9.30 27.64 26.23
N GLU A 238 9.09 28.12 27.46
CA GLU A 238 7.85 27.90 28.20
C GLU A 238 6.65 28.61 27.54
N ALA A 239 6.86 29.80 26.95
CA ALA A 239 5.81 30.52 26.23
C ALA A 239 5.43 29.83 24.92
N PHE A 240 6.41 29.20 24.25
CA PHE A 240 6.17 28.39 23.05
C PHE A 240 5.38 27.14 23.39
N SER A 241 5.79 26.40 24.43
CA SER A 241 5.10 25.18 24.87
C SER A 241 3.65 25.43 25.29
N VAL A 242 3.39 26.52 26.03
CA VAL A 242 2.01 26.92 26.38
C VAL A 242 1.17 27.23 25.13
N TRP A 243 1.77 27.82 24.09
CA TRP A 243 1.07 28.08 22.85
C TRP A 243 0.81 26.78 22.06
N VAL A 244 1.80 25.90 21.91
CA VAL A 244 1.64 24.58 21.26
C VAL A 244 0.51 23.79 21.92
N ASN A 245 0.50 23.72 23.24
CA ASN A 245 -0.57 23.07 24.00
C ASN A 245 -1.95 23.67 23.69
N GLY A 246 -2.05 25.00 23.65
CA GLY A 246 -3.30 25.70 23.30
C GLY A 246 -3.80 25.40 21.89
N GLU A 247 -2.89 25.28 20.92
CA GLU A 247 -3.22 24.89 19.54
C GLU A 247 -3.64 23.43 19.46
N CYS A 248 -2.97 22.51 20.17
CA CYS A 248 -3.34 21.09 20.23
C CYS A 248 -4.73 20.88 20.87
N VAL A 249 -5.07 21.62 21.94
CA VAL A 249 -6.42 21.60 22.52
C VAL A 249 -7.46 22.09 21.49
N THR A 250 -7.15 23.16 20.76
CA THR A 250 -8.04 23.72 19.74
C THR A 250 -8.25 22.74 18.57
N PHE A 251 -7.17 22.08 18.15
CA PHE A 251 -7.19 20.99 17.17
C PHE A 251 -8.12 19.87 17.63
N MET A 252 -7.89 19.30 18.82
CA MET A 252 -8.69 18.19 19.35
C MET A 252 -10.16 18.56 19.49
N MET A 253 -10.48 19.75 19.99
CA MET A 253 -11.87 20.21 20.10
C MET A 253 -12.56 20.34 18.74
N THR A 254 -11.84 20.83 17.73
CA THR A 254 -12.38 21.03 16.39
C THR A 254 -12.55 19.69 15.67
N TRP A 255 -11.55 18.80 15.77
CA TRP A 255 -11.61 17.45 15.24
C TRP A 255 -12.80 16.68 15.83
N ARG A 256 -12.96 16.71 17.16
CA ARG A 256 -14.08 16.04 17.83
C ARG A 256 -15.44 16.63 17.48
N ALA A 257 -15.53 17.92 17.20
CA ALA A 257 -16.75 18.53 16.68
C ALA A 257 -17.10 18.01 15.27
N ASN A 258 -16.10 17.74 14.42
CA ASN A 258 -16.29 17.14 13.11
C ASN A 258 -16.72 15.67 13.23
N VAL A 259 -16.06 14.89 14.10
CA VAL A 259 -16.42 13.49 14.41
C VAL A 259 -17.86 13.39 14.90
N ARG A 260 -18.26 14.21 15.88
CA ARG A 260 -19.64 14.28 16.37
C ARG A 260 -20.67 14.55 15.29
N LYS A 261 -20.32 15.43 14.34
CA LYS A 261 -21.21 15.80 13.23
C LYS A 261 -21.40 14.65 12.25
N GLU A 262 -20.35 13.89 11.98
CA GLU A 262 -20.37 12.77 11.01
C GLU A 262 -21.02 11.52 11.62
N PHE A 263 -20.63 11.15 12.84
CA PHE A 263 -21.05 9.90 13.48
C PHE A 263 -22.27 10.03 14.40
N GLY A 264 -22.70 11.26 14.72
CA GLY A 264 -23.88 11.54 15.54
C GLY A 264 -23.78 11.07 17.00
N ARG A 265 -22.56 10.84 17.49
CA ARG A 265 -22.21 10.46 18.87
C ARG A 265 -21.38 11.56 19.51
#